data_AF-A0A5S9IJ29-F1
#
_entry.id   AF-A0A5S9IJ29-F1
#
_cell.length_a   1.000
_cell.length_b   1.000
_cell.length_c   1.000
_cell.angle_alpha   90.00
_cell.angle_beta   90.00
_cell.angle_gamma   90.00
#
_symmetry.space_group_name_H-M   'P 1'
#
loop_
_entity.id
_entity.type
_entity.pdbx_description
1 polymer ?
#
loop_
_entity_poly.entity_id
_entity_poly.type
_entity_poly.pdbx_seq_one_letter_code
_entity_poly.pdbx_strand_id
1 'polypeptide(L)'
;MHIPILYQDESIVVVSKPPKLLVHRTDMAKDNIFLLQTLSQQIDKYLYPIHRLDRAASGAIAFALTKEDAKLLQESLQSTETRKEYIAFVRGSAPEEWTMERELTSEKGVKQHARTHFHKISEFFRCSLIRAQIFTGRKHQIRRHLAHSAHQILGDTSYGKGKINRFFRAEYGLPRLCLHAKWLEFKHPRHDKIVQINAPLADDFRSFLLRLPECDKEIVASL
;
A
#
# COMPACT_ATOMS: atom_id res chain seq x y z
N MET A 1 -7.28 -16.14 -12.14
CA MET A 1 -7.42 -15.44 -10.84
C MET A 1 -8.30 -14.24 -11.07
N HIS A 2 -9.33 -14.05 -10.26
CA HIS A 2 -10.18 -12.85 -10.33
C HIS A 2 -9.60 -11.74 -9.45
N ILE A 3 -9.53 -10.51 -9.97
CA ILE A 3 -9.06 -9.33 -9.26
C ILE A 3 -10.29 -8.48 -8.92
N PRO A 4 -10.57 -8.22 -7.62
CA PRO A 4 -11.70 -7.39 -7.21
C PRO A 4 -11.58 -5.97 -7.76
N ILE A 5 -12.59 -5.54 -8.52
CA ILE A 5 -12.73 -4.18 -9.02
C ILE A 5 -13.47 -3.37 -7.97
N LEU A 6 -12.84 -2.30 -7.48
CA LEU A 6 -13.41 -1.38 -6.49
C LEU A 6 -14.16 -0.22 -7.16
N TYR A 7 -13.74 0.15 -8.36
CA TYR A 7 -14.35 1.20 -9.16
C TYR A 7 -13.97 1.03 -10.63
N GLN A 8 -14.90 1.28 -11.54
CA GLN A 8 -14.65 1.27 -12.97
C GLN A 8 -15.65 2.16 -13.70
N ASP A 9 -15.14 2.94 -14.64
CA ASP A 9 -15.92 3.74 -15.59
C ASP A 9 -15.26 3.74 -16.99
N GLU A 10 -15.56 4.73 -17.82
CA GLU A 10 -14.98 4.89 -19.15
C GLU A 10 -13.50 5.32 -19.17
N SER A 11 -12.98 5.89 -18.07
CA SER A 11 -11.64 6.51 -17.98
C SER A 11 -10.69 5.77 -17.04
N ILE A 12 -11.20 5.20 -15.94
CA ILE A 12 -10.43 4.65 -14.83
C ILE A 12 -10.92 3.24 -14.48
N VAL A 13 -9.99 2.41 -14.01
CA VAL A 13 -10.30 1.24 -13.19
C VAL A 13 -9.44 1.26 -11.92
N VAL A 14 -10.08 1.06 -10.76
CA VAL A 14 -9.40 0.89 -9.47
C VAL A 14 -9.69 -0.50 -8.94
N VAL A 15 -8.65 -1.21 -8.52
CA VAL A 15 -8.74 -2.58 -8.03
C VAL A 15 -8.14 -2.73 -6.64
N SER A 16 -8.59 -3.76 -5.93
CA SER A 16 -7.90 -4.23 -4.73
C SER A 16 -6.79 -5.19 -5.18
N LYS A 17 -5.55 -4.70 -5.21
CA LYS A 17 -4.39 -5.53 -5.54
C LYS A 17 -4.23 -6.60 -4.47
N PRO A 18 -4.31 -7.90 -4.82
CA PRO A 18 -4.01 -8.95 -3.87
C PRO A 18 -2.50 -8.95 -3.55
N PRO A 19 -2.13 -9.48 -2.37
CA PRO A 19 -0.74 -9.66 -2.00
C PRO A 19 -0.05 -10.65 -2.96
N LYS A 20 1.28 -10.53 -3.08
CA LYS A 20 2.16 -11.41 -3.88
C LYS A 20 2.10 -11.27 -5.42
N LEU A 21 1.29 -10.36 -5.98
CA LEU A 21 1.36 -10.02 -7.42
C LEU A 21 2.37 -8.89 -7.75
N LEU A 22 3.09 -9.02 -8.87
CA LEU A 22 3.95 -7.99 -9.46
C LEU A 22 3.13 -6.95 -10.25
N VAL A 23 3.54 -5.67 -10.16
CA VAL A 23 2.90 -4.55 -10.89
C VAL A 23 3.56 -4.28 -12.25
N HIS A 24 4.86 -4.54 -12.42
CA HIS A 24 5.61 -4.37 -13.69
C HIS A 24 6.69 -5.44 -13.88
N ARG A 25 7.14 -5.63 -15.14
CA ARG A 25 8.31 -6.44 -15.52
C ARG A 25 9.58 -5.92 -14.83
N THR A 26 10.41 -6.82 -14.36
CA THR A 26 11.81 -6.58 -14.00
C THR A 26 12.57 -7.84 -14.41
N ASP A 27 13.77 -7.72 -14.95
CA ASP A 27 14.51 -8.80 -15.63
C ASP A 27 14.88 -10.02 -14.74
N MET A 28 14.50 -10.01 -13.46
CA MET A 28 14.88 -11.02 -12.47
C MET A 28 13.73 -11.90 -11.93
N ALA A 29 12.51 -11.85 -12.49
CA ALA A 29 11.39 -12.65 -11.98
C ALA A 29 10.77 -13.54 -13.07
N LYS A 30 10.87 -14.86 -12.90
CA LYS A 30 10.33 -15.90 -13.80
C LYS A 30 8.84 -16.23 -13.58
N ASP A 31 8.18 -15.65 -12.58
CA ASP A 31 6.77 -15.93 -12.27
C ASP A 31 5.83 -14.90 -12.94
N ASN A 32 5.27 -15.30 -14.08
CA ASN A 32 4.51 -14.47 -15.02
C ASN A 32 2.99 -14.39 -14.70
N ILE A 33 2.60 -13.94 -13.50
CA ILE A 33 1.22 -13.45 -13.27
C ILE A 33 1.29 -11.99 -12.86
N PHE A 34 1.12 -11.12 -13.85
CA PHE A 34 1.16 -9.67 -13.69
C PHE A 34 -0.25 -9.15 -13.41
N LEU A 35 -0.39 -8.31 -12.39
CA LEU A 35 -1.66 -7.63 -12.07
C LEU A 35 -2.24 -6.97 -13.32
N LEU A 36 -1.39 -6.28 -14.10
CA LEU A 36 -1.79 -5.57 -15.30
C LEU A 36 -2.30 -6.52 -16.39
N GLN A 37 -1.59 -7.62 -16.65
CA GLN A 37 -2.01 -8.61 -17.66
C GLN A 37 -3.32 -9.30 -17.26
N THR A 38 -3.41 -9.74 -16.00
CA THR A 38 -4.59 -10.45 -15.47
C THR A 38 -5.81 -9.52 -15.49
N LEU A 39 -5.64 -8.27 -15.06
CA LEU A 39 -6.73 -7.29 -15.05
C LEU A 39 -7.14 -6.88 -16.46
N SER A 40 -6.17 -6.66 -17.35
CA SER A 40 -6.41 -6.33 -18.76
C SER A 40 -7.23 -7.42 -19.46
N GLN A 41 -6.89 -8.70 -19.24
CA GLN A 41 -7.67 -9.83 -19.73
C GLN A 41 -9.04 -9.93 -19.08
N GLN A 42 -9.15 -9.63 -17.78
CA GLN A 42 -10.42 -9.68 -17.05
C GLN A 42 -11.44 -8.65 -17.54
N ILE A 43 -11.00 -7.45 -17.92
CA ILE A 43 -11.90 -6.37 -18.35
C ILE A 43 -11.91 -6.15 -19.87
N ASP A 44 -11.12 -6.94 -20.62
CA ASP A 44 -10.91 -6.81 -22.07
C ASP A 44 -10.55 -5.39 -22.52
N LYS A 45 -9.61 -4.75 -21.79
CA LYS A 45 -9.09 -3.41 -22.11
C LYS A 45 -7.60 -3.31 -21.85
N TYR A 46 -6.93 -2.48 -22.63
CA TYR A 46 -5.56 -2.08 -22.32
C TYR A 46 -5.54 -1.15 -21.09
N LEU A 47 -4.49 -1.28 -20.26
CA LEU A 47 -4.37 -0.54 -19.01
C LEU A 47 -3.10 0.29 -18.98
N TYR A 48 -3.25 1.56 -18.60
CA TYR A 48 -2.15 2.47 -18.36
C TYR A 48 -1.92 2.63 -16.85
N PRO A 49 -0.78 2.17 -16.31
CA PRO A 49 -0.44 2.35 -14.91
C PRO A 49 -0.08 3.81 -14.64
N ILE A 50 -0.71 4.39 -13.62
CA ILE A 50 -0.55 5.81 -13.25
C ILE A 50 0.22 5.99 -11.93
N HIS A 51 0.28 4.94 -11.10
CA HIS A 51 1.14 4.90 -9.93
C HIS A 51 1.56 3.46 -9.64
N ARG A 52 2.43 3.29 -8.64
CA ARG A 52 2.93 1.98 -8.22
C ARG A 52 2.51 1.66 -6.79
N LEU A 53 2.35 0.37 -6.52
CA LEU A 53 2.28 -0.20 -5.19
C LEU A 53 3.41 -1.23 -5.05
N ASP A 54 4.01 -1.31 -3.86
CA ASP A 54 5.07 -2.30 -3.61
C ASP A 54 4.55 -3.73 -3.89
N ARG A 55 5.41 -4.58 -4.45
CA ARG A 55 5.06 -5.96 -4.83
C ARG A 55 4.37 -6.74 -3.70
N ALA A 56 4.91 -6.62 -2.50
CA ALA A 56 4.40 -7.29 -1.31
C ALA A 56 3.29 -6.52 -0.59
N ALA A 57 2.98 -5.28 -0.98
CA ALA A 57 1.84 -4.54 -0.45
C ALA A 57 0.54 -4.92 -1.18
N SER A 58 -0.58 -4.63 -0.55
CA SER A 58 -1.94 -4.95 -1.03
C SER A 58 -2.81 -3.69 -1.00
N GLY A 59 -4.02 -3.73 -1.55
CA GLY A 59 -4.99 -2.64 -1.46
C GLY A 59 -5.17 -1.85 -2.76
N ALA A 60 -5.72 -0.64 -2.66
CA ALA A 60 -6.14 0.15 -3.81
C ALA A 60 -4.97 0.49 -4.77
N ILE A 61 -5.18 0.21 -6.06
CA ILE A 61 -4.33 0.69 -7.14
C ILE A 61 -5.19 1.04 -8.35
N ALA A 62 -4.92 2.21 -8.94
CA ALA A 62 -5.67 2.75 -10.05
C ALA A 62 -4.89 2.64 -11.37
N PHE A 63 -5.64 2.45 -12.46
CA PHE A 63 -5.16 2.42 -13.84
C PHE A 63 -6.07 3.31 -14.69
N ALA A 64 -5.51 3.92 -15.72
CA ALA A 64 -6.28 4.60 -16.75
C ALA A 64 -6.58 3.67 -17.93
N LEU A 65 -7.66 3.96 -18.65
CA LEU A 65 -8.07 3.21 -19.84
C LEU A 65 -7.56 3.84 -21.15
N THR A 66 -7.09 5.08 -21.10
CA THR A 66 -6.46 5.77 -22.23
C THR A 66 -5.14 6.44 -21.81
N LYS A 67 -4.30 6.78 -22.79
CA LYS A 67 -3.02 7.46 -22.55
C LYS A 67 -3.23 8.89 -22.05
N GLU A 68 -4.26 9.55 -22.56
CA GLU A 68 -4.68 10.91 -22.20
C GLU A 68 -5.11 10.96 -20.74
N ASP A 69 -6.00 10.04 -20.33
CA ASP A 69 -6.44 9.91 -18.94
C ASP A 69 -5.26 9.58 -18.01
N ALA A 70 -4.32 8.75 -18.47
CA ALA A 70 -3.14 8.39 -17.68
C ALA A 70 -2.31 9.63 -17.31
N LYS A 71 -2.13 10.58 -18.23
CA LYS A 71 -1.39 11.81 -17.98
C LYS A 71 -2.11 12.68 -16.93
N LEU A 72 -3.40 12.91 -17.12
CA LEU A 72 -4.24 13.73 -16.23
C LEU A 72 -4.30 13.13 -14.81
N LEU A 73 -4.42 11.81 -14.71
CA LEU A 73 -4.43 11.10 -13.43
C LEU A 73 -3.08 11.13 -12.71
N GLN A 74 -1.97 11.06 -13.45
CA GLN A 74 -0.63 11.19 -12.85
C GLN A 74 -0.42 12.58 -12.24
N GLU A 75 -0.92 13.63 -12.89
CA GLU A 75 -0.91 15.00 -12.37
C GLU A 75 -1.83 15.11 -11.15
N SER A 76 -3.06 14.56 -11.23
CA SER A 76 -4.00 14.52 -10.11
C SER A 76 -3.40 13.87 -8.86
N LEU A 77 -2.76 12.70 -9.00
CA LEU A 77 -2.15 11.96 -7.89
C LEU A 77 -0.94 12.65 -7.23
N GLN A 78 -0.41 13.69 -7.86
CA GLN A 78 0.66 14.54 -7.34
C GLN A 78 0.13 15.84 -6.70
N SER A 79 -1.16 16.14 -6.86
CA SER A 79 -1.78 17.32 -6.26
C SER A 79 -1.90 17.19 -4.74
N THR A 80 -2.08 18.33 -4.07
CA THR A 80 -2.36 18.40 -2.62
C THR A 80 -3.75 17.91 -2.25
N GLU A 81 -4.67 17.84 -3.21
CA GLU A 81 -6.03 17.31 -3.03
C GLU A 81 -6.06 15.79 -2.98
N THR A 82 -4.98 15.12 -3.43
CA THR A 82 -4.88 13.67 -3.37
C THR A 82 -4.64 13.18 -1.95
N ARG A 83 -5.45 12.21 -1.50
CA ARG A 83 -5.27 11.51 -0.22
C ARG A 83 -4.89 10.06 -0.45
N LYS A 84 -3.77 9.64 0.16
CA LYS A 84 -3.26 8.26 0.09
C LYS A 84 -2.96 7.78 1.50
N GLU A 85 -3.76 6.84 1.99
CA GLU A 85 -3.60 6.27 3.33
C GLU A 85 -3.36 4.78 3.30
N TYR A 86 -2.54 4.33 4.24
CA TYR A 86 -2.13 2.96 4.36
C TYR A 86 -2.34 2.47 5.78
N ILE A 87 -2.67 1.19 5.92
CA ILE A 87 -2.59 0.47 7.18
C ILE A 87 -1.26 -0.28 7.21
N ALA A 88 -0.53 -0.15 8.32
CA ALA A 88 0.69 -0.91 8.57
C ALA A 88 0.67 -1.50 9.97
N PHE A 89 1.25 -2.70 10.12
CA PHE A 89 1.48 -3.30 11.43
C PHE A 89 2.99 -3.32 11.71
N VAL A 90 3.40 -2.62 12.77
CA VAL A 90 4.80 -2.28 13.04
C VAL A 90 5.25 -2.84 14.38
N ARG A 91 6.55 -3.11 14.50
CA ARG A 91 7.13 -3.54 15.77
C ARG A 91 7.19 -2.40 16.79
N GLY A 92 7.07 -2.77 18.07
CA GLY A 92 7.18 -1.85 19.20
C GLY A 92 5.91 -1.03 19.41
N SER A 93 5.90 -0.29 20.52
CA SER A 93 4.87 0.70 20.84
C SER A 93 5.19 2.00 20.12
N ALA A 94 4.36 2.36 19.14
CA ALA A 94 4.48 3.62 18.41
C ALA A 94 3.84 4.78 19.21
N PRO A 95 4.29 6.03 18.99
CA PRO A 95 3.59 7.22 19.49
C PRO A 95 2.15 7.28 18.95
N GLU A 96 1.25 8.00 19.63
CA GLU A 96 -0.12 8.22 19.14
C GLU A 96 -0.14 8.86 17.75
N GLU A 97 0.70 9.86 17.52
CA GLU A 97 0.86 10.50 16.23
C GLU A 97 2.29 11.01 16.05
N TRP A 98 2.79 11.00 14.81
CA TRP A 98 4.05 11.64 14.47
C TRP A 98 4.18 11.89 12.97
N THR A 99 5.02 12.86 12.60
CA THR A 99 5.35 13.14 11.20
C THR A 99 6.82 12.83 10.94
N MET A 100 7.09 12.10 9.87
CA MET A 100 8.43 11.90 9.34
C MET A 100 8.60 12.69 8.05
N GLU A 101 9.48 13.68 8.10
CA GLU A 101 9.82 14.53 6.96
C GLU A 101 11.32 14.53 6.76
N ARG A 102 11.79 13.77 5.77
CA ARG A 102 13.21 13.63 5.48
C ARG A 102 13.44 13.32 4.01
N GLU A 103 14.65 13.58 3.54
CA GLU A 103 15.04 13.20 2.20
C GLU A 103 15.25 11.68 2.08
N LEU A 104 14.78 11.14 0.96
CA LEU A 104 14.98 9.76 0.55
C LEU A 104 15.78 9.72 -0.75
N THR A 105 16.92 9.05 -0.71
CA THR A 105 17.73 8.79 -1.91
C THR A 105 17.01 7.84 -2.86
N SER A 106 16.88 8.26 -4.11
CA SER A 106 16.41 7.44 -5.23
C SER A 106 17.47 6.42 -5.67
N GLU A 107 17.11 5.52 -6.58
CA GLU A 107 18.07 4.56 -7.16
C GLU A 107 19.19 5.25 -7.94
N LYS A 108 18.93 6.45 -8.47
CA LYS A 108 19.93 7.27 -9.20
C LYS A 108 20.80 8.12 -8.27
N GLY A 109 20.75 7.90 -6.95
CA GLY A 109 21.50 8.68 -5.97
C GLY A 109 20.92 10.07 -5.66
N VAL A 110 19.87 10.50 -6.36
CA VAL A 110 19.25 11.81 -6.15
C VAL A 110 18.43 11.80 -4.85
N LYS A 111 18.67 12.76 -3.97
CA LYS A 111 17.87 12.98 -2.76
C LYS A 111 16.54 13.63 -3.12
N GLN A 112 15.45 13.10 -2.57
CA GLN A 112 14.11 13.59 -2.82
C GLN A 112 13.39 13.80 -1.50
N HIS A 113 12.80 14.97 -1.31
CA HIS A 113 11.93 15.23 -0.16
C HIS A 113 10.82 14.18 -0.07
N ALA A 114 10.58 13.70 1.15
CA ALA A 114 9.52 12.78 1.48
C ALA A 114 8.87 13.13 2.81
N ARG A 115 7.53 13.12 2.83
CA ARG A 115 6.73 13.39 4.04
C ARG A 115 5.65 12.34 4.25
N THR A 116 5.56 11.84 5.48
CA THR A 116 4.53 10.87 5.90
C THR A 116 4.09 11.18 7.31
N HIS A 117 2.78 11.29 7.49
CA HIS A 117 2.15 11.42 8.79
C HIS A 117 1.62 10.07 9.23
N PHE A 118 1.81 9.73 10.50
CA PHE A 118 1.43 8.47 11.09
C PHE A 118 0.51 8.71 12.28
N HIS A 119 -0.47 7.84 12.44
CA HIS A 119 -1.39 7.83 13.57
C HIS A 119 -1.55 6.39 14.06
N LYS A 120 -1.38 6.13 15.35
CA LYS A 120 -1.61 4.82 15.94
C LYS A 120 -3.11 4.56 16.05
N ILE A 121 -3.53 3.39 15.59
CA ILE A 121 -4.93 2.95 15.64
C ILE A 121 -5.15 2.11 16.89
N SER A 122 -4.23 1.18 17.13
CA SER A 122 -4.28 0.27 18.25
C SER A 122 -2.89 -0.27 18.55
N GLU A 123 -2.73 -0.84 19.73
CA GLU A 123 -1.54 -1.54 20.16
C GLU A 123 -1.97 -2.89 20.72
N PHE A 124 -1.33 -3.96 20.23
CA PHE A 124 -1.50 -5.29 20.79
C PHE A 124 -0.23 -6.09 20.55
N PHE A 125 0.10 -6.95 21.51
CA PHE A 125 1.29 -7.81 21.43
C PHE A 125 2.60 -7.01 21.23
N ARG A 126 2.73 -5.87 21.94
CA ARG A 126 3.89 -4.95 21.89
C ARG A 126 4.23 -4.48 20.46
N CYS A 127 3.23 -4.42 19.60
CA CYS A 127 3.28 -3.96 18.24
C CYS A 127 2.12 -2.99 18.00
N SER A 128 2.28 -2.07 17.07
CA SER A 128 1.26 -1.07 16.79
C SER A 128 0.65 -1.28 15.42
N LEU A 129 -0.67 -1.19 15.36
CA LEU A 129 -1.42 -1.02 14.13
C LEU A 129 -1.54 0.48 13.88
N ILE A 130 -1.06 0.94 12.72
CA ILE A 130 -0.95 2.37 12.42
C ILE A 130 -1.58 2.68 11.07
N ARG A 131 -2.09 3.91 10.96
CA ARG A 131 -2.40 4.58 9.71
C ARG A 131 -1.19 5.39 9.27
N ALA A 132 -0.86 5.37 7.98
CA ALA A 132 0.18 6.18 7.38
C ALA A 132 -0.39 6.96 6.19
N GLN A 133 -0.44 8.28 6.28
CA GLN A 133 -0.80 9.18 5.20
C GLN A 133 0.47 9.70 4.52
N ILE A 134 0.60 9.47 3.21
CA ILE A 134 1.74 9.97 2.43
C ILE A 134 1.36 11.24 1.66
N PHE A 135 2.24 12.24 1.73
CA PHE A 135 2.12 13.48 0.95
C PHE A 135 3.03 13.46 -0.28
N THR A 136 3.92 12.49 -0.35
CA THR A 136 4.84 12.24 -1.46
C THR A 136 4.85 10.75 -1.81
N GLY A 137 5.28 10.40 -3.04
CA GLY A 137 5.24 9.03 -3.55
C GLY A 137 6.62 8.42 -3.80
N ARG A 138 7.58 8.50 -2.86
CA ARG A 138 8.94 7.99 -3.08
C ARG A 138 9.03 6.47 -2.91
N LYS A 139 10.02 5.84 -3.54
CA LYS A 139 10.21 4.38 -3.48
C LYS A 139 10.39 3.92 -2.04
N HIS A 140 9.56 2.95 -1.62
CA HIS A 140 9.56 2.37 -0.28
C HIS A 140 9.40 3.42 0.85
N GLN A 141 8.76 4.56 0.60
CA GLN A 141 8.75 5.71 1.50
C GLN A 141 8.32 5.36 2.93
N ILE A 142 7.12 4.78 3.09
CA ILE A 142 6.57 4.38 4.40
C ILE A 142 7.53 3.44 5.13
N ARG A 143 8.00 2.40 4.43
CA ARG A 143 8.91 1.38 4.96
C ARG A 143 10.23 1.98 5.45
N ARG A 144 10.81 2.91 4.67
CA ARG A 144 12.04 3.61 5.03
C ARG A 144 11.80 4.56 6.20
N HIS A 145 10.74 5.35 6.20
CA HIS A 145 10.41 6.26 7.29
C HIS A 145 10.29 5.51 8.62
N LEU A 146 9.52 4.42 8.62
CA LEU A 146 9.31 3.56 9.77
C LEU A 146 10.57 2.85 10.24
N ALA A 147 11.43 2.41 9.33
CA ALA A 147 12.71 1.82 9.71
C ALA A 147 13.64 2.82 10.41
N HIS A 148 13.62 4.09 9.98
CA HIS A 148 14.41 5.15 10.63
C HIS A 148 13.84 5.54 12.01
N SER A 149 12.53 5.45 12.22
CA SER A 149 11.91 5.65 13.53
C SER A 149 11.91 4.39 14.40
N ALA A 150 12.70 3.37 14.06
CA ALA A 150 12.76 2.08 14.76
C ALA A 150 11.42 1.30 14.85
N HIS A 151 10.42 1.65 14.04
CA HIS A 151 9.10 1.01 13.95
C HIS A 151 8.95 0.22 12.64
N GLN A 152 9.92 -0.62 12.31
CA GLN A 152 9.90 -1.45 11.11
C GLN A 152 8.57 -2.22 10.96
N ILE A 153 8.04 -2.25 9.73
CA ILE A 153 6.82 -3.02 9.40
C ILE A 153 7.10 -4.52 9.52
N LEU A 154 6.19 -5.26 10.16
CA LEU A 154 6.27 -6.72 10.20
C LEU A 154 6.16 -7.31 8.79
N GLY A 155 6.97 -8.33 8.52
CA GLY A 155 7.04 -8.98 7.22
C GLY A 155 7.87 -8.22 6.17
N ASP A 156 8.44 -7.06 6.52
CA ASP A 156 9.37 -6.36 5.64
C ASP A 156 10.71 -7.10 5.56
N THR A 157 11.04 -7.66 4.40
CA THR A 157 12.28 -8.41 4.18
C THR A 157 13.48 -7.54 3.84
N SER A 158 13.28 -6.26 3.51
CA SER A 158 14.36 -5.33 3.20
C SER A 158 14.75 -4.50 4.41
N TYR A 159 13.77 -3.92 5.11
CA TYR A 159 14.00 -2.98 6.20
C TYR A 159 13.66 -3.54 7.59
N GLY A 160 12.89 -4.63 7.68
CA GLY A 160 12.43 -5.26 8.93
C GLY A 160 12.95 -6.69 9.16
N LYS A 161 13.99 -7.11 8.44
CA LYS A 161 14.55 -8.47 8.51
C LYS A 161 15.05 -8.81 9.94
N GLY A 162 14.81 -10.03 10.41
CA GLY A 162 15.42 -10.49 11.66
C GLY A 162 14.60 -11.49 12.48
N LYS A 163 14.98 -11.60 13.77
CA LYS A 163 14.37 -12.52 14.76
C LYS A 163 12.86 -12.30 14.93
N ILE A 164 12.41 -11.04 14.94
CA ILE A 164 10.99 -10.68 15.09
C ILE A 164 10.17 -11.26 13.94
N ASN A 165 10.55 -11.02 12.68
CA ASN A 165 9.84 -11.59 11.53
C ASN A 165 9.86 -13.12 11.50
N ARG A 166 10.90 -13.78 12.04
CA ARG A 166 10.94 -15.24 12.15
C ARG A 166 9.97 -15.74 13.22
N PHE A 167 9.98 -15.11 14.39
CA PHE A 167 9.08 -15.41 15.49
C PHE A 167 7.60 -15.30 15.05
N PHE A 168 7.18 -14.15 14.52
CA PHE A 168 5.79 -13.97 14.08
C PHE A 168 5.39 -14.90 12.93
N ARG A 169 6.35 -15.36 12.13
CA ARG A 169 6.09 -16.33 11.06
C ARG A 169 5.89 -17.73 11.60
N ALA A 170 6.71 -18.15 12.57
CA ALA A 170 6.59 -19.46 13.20
C ALA A 170 5.33 -19.56 14.07
N GLU A 171 5.09 -18.56 14.92
CA GLU A 171 4.01 -18.62 15.92
C GLU A 171 2.64 -18.24 15.35
N TYR A 172 2.59 -17.22 14.48
CA TYR A 172 1.33 -16.58 14.06
C TYR A 172 1.13 -16.59 12.54
N GLY A 173 2.01 -17.23 11.79
CA GLY A 173 1.90 -17.34 10.33
C GLY A 173 1.92 -15.99 9.60
N LEU A 174 2.84 -15.09 9.99
CA LEU A 174 3.12 -13.80 9.31
C LEU A 174 3.27 -13.98 7.79
N PRO A 175 2.35 -13.42 6.97
CA PRO A 175 2.25 -13.79 5.56
C PRO A 175 3.33 -13.12 4.69
N ARG A 176 3.41 -11.80 4.76
CA ARG A 176 4.15 -10.91 3.86
C ARG A 176 4.26 -9.54 4.53
N LEU A 177 4.79 -8.55 3.81
CA LEU A 177 4.85 -7.16 4.27
C LEU A 177 3.46 -6.68 4.72
N CYS A 178 3.26 -6.43 6.02
CA CYS A 178 2.01 -5.96 6.61
C CYS A 178 1.78 -4.46 6.30
N LEU A 179 1.62 -4.14 5.01
CA LEU A 179 1.33 -2.81 4.47
C LEU A 179 0.18 -2.94 3.45
N HIS A 180 -0.84 -2.10 3.60
CA HIS A 180 -2.06 -2.13 2.79
C HIS A 180 -2.48 -0.71 2.41
N ALA A 181 -2.64 -0.42 1.12
CA ALA A 181 -3.17 0.84 0.60
C ALA A 181 -4.69 0.86 0.82
N LYS A 182 -5.11 1.51 1.91
CA LYS A 182 -6.47 1.46 2.45
C LYS A 182 -7.36 2.51 1.81
N TRP A 183 -6.88 3.75 1.71
CA TRP A 183 -7.63 4.87 1.14
C TRP A 183 -6.88 5.46 -0.04
N LEU A 184 -7.59 5.68 -1.15
CA LEU A 184 -7.10 6.40 -2.31
C LEU A 184 -8.18 7.39 -2.75
N GLU A 185 -7.80 8.66 -2.81
CA GLU A 185 -8.67 9.76 -3.22
C GLU A 185 -7.95 10.67 -4.19
N PHE A 186 -8.59 11.00 -5.30
CA PHE A 186 -8.04 11.85 -6.35
C PHE A 186 -9.16 12.43 -7.22
N LYS A 187 -8.83 13.46 -8.00
CA LYS A 187 -9.75 14.09 -8.94
C LYS A 187 -9.89 13.23 -10.20
N HIS A 188 -11.13 13.00 -10.65
CA HIS A 188 -11.42 12.29 -11.89
C HIS A 188 -10.84 13.05 -13.10
N PRO A 189 -10.24 12.40 -14.12
CA PRO A 189 -9.54 13.08 -15.21
C PRO A 189 -10.47 13.83 -16.17
N ARG A 190 -11.72 13.37 -16.30
CA ARG A 190 -12.69 13.95 -17.25
C ARG A 190 -13.87 14.66 -16.60
N HIS A 191 -14.06 14.46 -15.31
CA HIS A 191 -15.25 14.93 -14.58
C HIS A 191 -14.76 15.75 -13.40
N ASP A 192 -15.49 16.81 -13.04
CA ASP A 192 -15.17 17.59 -11.84
C ASP A 192 -15.69 16.88 -10.57
N LYS A 193 -15.26 15.63 -10.38
CA LYS A 193 -15.66 14.75 -9.28
C LYS A 193 -14.42 14.20 -8.59
N ILE A 194 -14.55 13.99 -7.29
CA ILE A 194 -13.54 13.29 -6.48
C ILE A 194 -13.90 11.80 -6.46
N VAL A 195 -12.93 10.96 -6.84
CA VAL A 195 -13.04 9.50 -6.71
C VAL A 195 -12.49 9.13 -5.35
N GLN A 196 -13.28 8.44 -4.53
CA GLN A 196 -12.91 7.96 -3.19
C GLN A 196 -12.98 6.45 -3.13
N ILE A 197 -11.87 5.82 -2.79
CA ILE A 197 -11.73 4.36 -2.76
C ILE A 197 -11.28 3.92 -1.38
N ASN A 198 -12.11 3.08 -0.75
CA ASN A 198 -11.81 2.39 0.49
C ASN A 198 -11.60 0.90 0.19
N ALA A 199 -10.34 0.44 0.14
CA ALA A 199 -10.04 -0.96 -0.10
C ALA A 199 -10.23 -1.78 1.19
N PRO A 200 -10.96 -2.92 1.17
CA PRO A 200 -11.04 -3.80 2.33
C PRO A 200 -9.65 -4.36 2.64
N LEU A 201 -9.32 -4.48 3.94
CA LEU A 201 -8.05 -5.07 4.36
C LEU A 201 -7.91 -6.47 3.75
N ALA A 202 -6.75 -6.73 3.13
CA ALA A 202 -6.51 -8.02 2.49
C ALA A 202 -6.65 -9.18 3.49
N ASP A 203 -7.32 -10.26 3.08
CA ASP A 203 -7.69 -11.38 3.96
C ASP A 203 -6.50 -12.01 4.69
N ASP A 204 -5.34 -12.10 4.04
CA ASP A 204 -4.12 -12.64 4.65
C ASP A 204 -3.63 -11.80 5.83
N PHE A 205 -3.73 -10.47 5.69
CA PHE A 205 -3.34 -9.52 6.71
C PHE A 205 -4.39 -9.47 7.81
N ARG A 206 -5.68 -9.42 7.46
CA ARG A 206 -6.78 -9.50 8.43
C ARG A 206 -6.69 -10.78 9.27
N SER A 207 -6.53 -11.93 8.63
CA SER A 207 -6.40 -13.24 9.31
C SER A 207 -5.13 -13.35 10.15
N PHE A 208 -4.06 -12.65 9.78
CA PHE A 208 -2.87 -12.54 10.62
C PHE A 208 -3.16 -11.73 11.88
N LEU A 209 -3.77 -10.53 11.76
CA LEU A 209 -4.09 -9.70 12.92
C LEU A 209 -4.99 -10.43 13.92
N LEU A 210 -6.06 -11.10 13.45
CA LEU A 210 -7.00 -11.83 14.29
C LEU A 210 -6.40 -13.02 15.05
N ARG A 211 -5.21 -13.50 14.64
CA ARG A 211 -4.47 -14.57 15.34
C ARG A 211 -3.55 -14.05 16.44
N LEU A 212 -3.33 -12.73 16.51
CA LEU A 212 -2.45 -12.14 17.50
C LEU A 212 -3.14 -12.07 18.88
N PRO A 213 -2.40 -12.33 19.97
CA PRO A 213 -2.92 -12.11 21.31
C PRO A 213 -3.31 -10.65 21.50
N GLU A 214 -4.32 -10.39 22.32
CA GLU A 214 -4.80 -9.04 22.66
C GLU A 214 -5.33 -8.24 21.44
N CYS A 215 -5.50 -8.88 20.28
CA CYS A 215 -6.04 -8.22 19.10
C CYS A 215 -7.45 -7.70 19.38
N ASP A 216 -7.65 -6.40 19.21
CA ASP A 216 -8.96 -5.78 19.18
C ASP A 216 -9.68 -6.16 17.87
N LYS A 217 -10.68 -7.04 18.00
CA LYS A 217 -11.41 -7.57 16.85
C LYS A 217 -12.37 -6.55 16.23
N GLU A 218 -12.86 -5.58 17.01
CA GLU A 218 -13.75 -4.54 16.53
C GLU A 218 -12.97 -3.56 15.65
N ILE A 219 -11.77 -3.17 16.09
CA ILE A 219 -10.85 -2.37 15.29
C ILE A 219 -10.54 -3.08 13.97
N VAL A 220 -10.15 -4.35 14.00
CA VAL A 220 -9.84 -5.10 12.77
C VAL A 220 -11.05 -5.27 11.85
N ALA A 221 -12.27 -5.37 12.40
CA ALA A 221 -13.50 -5.45 11.60
C ALA A 221 -13.87 -4.11 10.93
N SER A 222 -13.45 -2.98 11.50
CA SER A 222 -13.67 -1.64 10.93
C SER A 222 -12.67 -1.26 9.81
N LEU A 223 -11.60 -2.05 9.64
CA LEU A 223 -10.54 -1.87 8.64
C LEU A 223 -10.78 -2.70 7.37
#